data_AF-A0A6I9QA42-F1
#
_entry.id   AF-A0A6I9QA42-F1
#
_cell.length_a   1.000
_cell.length_b   1.000
_cell.length_c   1.000
_cell.angle_alpha   90.00
_cell.angle_beta   90.00
_cell.angle_gamma   90.00
#
_symmetry.space_group_name_H-M   'P 1'
#
loop_
_entity.id
_entity.type
_entity.pdbx_description
1 polymer ?
#
loop_
_entity_poly.entity_id
_entity_poly.type
_entity_poly.pdbx_seq_one_letter_code
_entity_poly.pdbx_strand_id
1 'polypeptide(L)'
;MTGVPLPVSTSPILRRASSKPVFSDQRSGELGINNDEGFLFPAEVNEMKGGSIPMHGAAIMPSPVLLWRFKVLLFLVWGISCCKIGWDSVMRMSVDLRDLFLYEAFLYYNPLLLVTLMVWLWGVNLWVFAQSSVSYAKVFDLDHTHLTHWEIWKCATWMTIIVPTSMTAYLYLYSHGEVSLAASQPVMLYAVMLMLLIFPFDIFYLSSRYYLLRTLWRIILPLQAITFSDFFLADILTSMSKVFSDLERSACRMVNRQVATIAWFEADSICGGHSVAIPLVLVFPYLCRFFQCLRQYKDTKEKTSLLNALKYSTAVPVIFLSALKYHVFPDKWTNFYRPLWLLSSVINSLYSFYWDIARDWDLSVFTRIFKFKAPHLCTSLLYGRIWVFYWVIGSNLILRCTWTYKLSAHLRHNYLTVFTITALEISRRFQWIFFRVENEWNKMTAKQNIELSTEDVPKEEDRLLGPASHSV
;
A
#
# COMPACT_ATOMS: atom_id res chain seq x y z
N MET A 1 -12.89 -70.09 -1.30
CA MET A 1 -13.64 -69.23 -0.37
C MET A 1 -13.38 -67.77 -0.77
N THR A 2 -13.88 -67.26 -1.91
CA THR A 2 -15.21 -66.65 -2.14
C THR A 2 -15.61 -65.61 -1.08
N GLY A 3 -15.73 -64.33 -1.48
CA GLY A 3 -16.48 -63.32 -0.73
C GLY A 3 -16.08 -61.85 -0.94
N VAL A 4 -16.65 -61.23 -1.98
CA VAL A 4 -16.82 -59.79 -2.27
C VAL A 4 -18.32 -59.68 -2.68
N PRO A 5 -19.09 -58.56 -2.63
CA PRO A 5 -19.14 -57.34 -1.77
C PRO A 5 -20.60 -56.84 -1.44
N LEU A 6 -20.74 -55.58 -0.94
CA LEU A 6 -21.84 -54.58 -1.14
C LEU A 6 -23.15 -54.69 -0.25
N PRO A 7 -24.13 -53.73 -0.26
CA PRO A 7 -24.18 -52.40 0.42
C PRO A 7 -25.58 -52.02 1.05
N VAL A 8 -25.79 -50.74 1.41
CA VAL A 8 -27.08 -49.96 1.56
C VAL A 8 -27.90 -50.08 2.86
N SER A 9 -28.21 -48.92 3.49
CA SER A 9 -29.58 -48.32 3.58
C SER A 9 -29.71 -47.30 4.74
N THR A 10 -29.90 -46.01 4.44
CA THR A 10 -31.17 -45.23 4.57
C THR A 10 -31.41 -44.54 5.92
N SER A 11 -31.35 -43.20 5.89
CA SER A 11 -32.08 -42.21 6.71
C SER A 11 -33.60 -42.51 6.77
N PRO A 12 -34.49 -41.89 7.61
CA PRO A 12 -34.52 -40.45 7.95
C PRO A 12 -35.07 -40.05 9.35
N ILE A 13 -34.82 -38.79 9.77
CA ILE A 13 -35.73 -38.08 10.69
C ILE A 13 -36.13 -36.74 10.06
N LEU A 14 -37.45 -36.66 9.82
CA LEU A 14 -38.23 -35.56 9.29
C LEU A 14 -38.94 -34.85 10.45
N ARG A 15 -38.93 -33.51 10.48
CA ARG A 15 -40.00 -32.62 10.99
C ARG A 15 -39.59 -31.17 10.68
N ARG A 16 -40.40 -30.28 10.11
CA ARG A 16 -41.71 -30.36 9.43
C ARG A 16 -41.83 -29.01 8.71
N ALA A 17 -42.40 -29.04 7.50
CA ALA A 17 -42.73 -27.86 6.70
C ALA A 17 -44.13 -27.31 7.02
N SER A 18 -44.37 -26.05 6.67
CA SER A 18 -45.66 -25.48 6.23
C SER A 18 -45.36 -24.14 5.52
N SER A 19 -45.31 -24.08 4.18
CA SER A 19 -46.43 -23.94 3.20
C SER A 19 -46.94 -22.49 3.12
N LYS A 20 -47.19 -21.83 1.97
CA LYS A 20 -47.09 -22.05 0.51
C LYS A 20 -47.39 -20.66 -0.14
N PRO A 21 -47.19 -20.47 -1.47
CA PRO A 21 -47.24 -19.20 -2.19
C PRO A 21 -48.61 -18.91 -2.84
N VAL A 22 -48.83 -17.68 -3.32
CA VAL A 22 -49.92 -17.32 -4.25
C VAL A 22 -49.37 -16.43 -5.38
N PHE A 23 -49.66 -16.86 -6.61
CA PHE A 23 -49.50 -16.14 -7.88
C PHE A 23 -50.88 -15.63 -8.30
N SER A 24 -50.96 -14.44 -8.91
CA SER A 24 -51.95 -14.12 -9.96
C SER A 24 -51.59 -12.82 -10.70
N ASP A 25 -51.47 -12.93 -12.02
CA ASP A 25 -51.42 -11.87 -13.04
C ASP A 25 -52.65 -10.93 -13.03
N GLN A 26 -52.53 -9.70 -13.58
CA GLN A 26 -53.19 -9.28 -14.85
C GLN A 26 -53.14 -7.75 -15.11
N ARG A 27 -52.44 -7.39 -16.21
CA ARG A 27 -52.62 -6.34 -17.25
C ARG A 27 -53.27 -4.95 -17.01
N SER A 28 -52.60 -3.98 -17.64
CA SER A 28 -53.06 -2.89 -18.56
C SER A 28 -53.46 -1.50 -18.03
N GLY A 29 -52.92 -0.45 -18.68
CA GLY A 29 -53.60 0.86 -18.84
C GLY A 29 -52.76 2.14 -18.67
N GLU A 30 -52.24 2.64 -19.79
CA GLU A 30 -51.82 3.99 -20.23
C GLU A 30 -51.91 5.30 -19.37
N LEU A 31 -50.90 6.15 -19.64
CA LEU A 31 -50.82 7.63 -19.76
C LEU A 31 -51.21 8.59 -18.60
N GLY A 32 -50.30 9.53 -18.31
CA GLY A 32 -50.64 10.82 -17.71
C GLY A 32 -49.43 11.61 -17.16
N ILE A 33 -49.05 12.67 -17.86
CA ILE A 33 -48.00 13.65 -17.51
C ILE A 33 -48.58 14.71 -16.55
N ASN A 34 -47.89 15.07 -15.46
CA ASN A 34 -47.54 16.47 -15.10
C ASN A 34 -46.95 16.63 -13.68
N ASN A 35 -46.11 17.66 -13.58
CA ASN A 35 -45.45 18.24 -12.41
C ASN A 35 -46.40 18.56 -11.24
N ASP A 36 -45.90 18.51 -10.01
CA ASP A 36 -45.58 19.71 -9.22
C ASP A 36 -45.15 19.37 -7.78
N GLU A 37 -44.28 20.24 -7.26
CA GLU A 37 -43.78 20.28 -5.89
C GLU A 37 -44.89 20.46 -4.85
N GLY A 38 -44.67 19.95 -3.63
CA GLY A 38 -45.58 20.26 -2.52
C GLY A 38 -45.29 19.47 -1.25
N PHE A 39 -44.32 19.94 -0.48
CA PHE A 39 -44.22 19.68 0.97
C PHE A 39 -45.56 19.97 1.65
N LEU A 40 -46.13 19.04 2.41
CA LEU A 40 -47.13 19.33 3.44
C LEU A 40 -47.20 18.19 4.48
N PHE A 41 -46.71 18.47 5.68
CA PHE A 41 -47.03 17.73 6.91
C PHE A 41 -48.51 17.93 7.27
N PRO A 42 -49.25 16.92 7.74
CA PRO A 42 -50.53 17.15 8.39
C PRO A 42 -50.34 17.48 9.88
N ALA A 43 -51.14 18.45 10.29
CA ALA A 43 -51.21 19.11 11.57
C ALA A 43 -51.61 18.20 12.75
N GLU A 44 -51.18 18.66 13.93
CA GLU A 44 -51.61 18.24 15.26
C GLU A 44 -53.14 18.20 15.40
N VAL A 45 -53.64 17.12 16.01
CA VAL A 45 -54.91 17.13 16.75
C VAL A 45 -54.59 16.74 18.19
N ASN A 46 -54.95 17.64 19.07
CA ASN A 46 -54.66 17.66 20.49
C ASN A 46 -55.83 16.97 21.23
N GLU A 47 -55.60 15.83 21.87
CA GLU A 47 -56.48 15.34 22.94
C GLU A 47 -55.63 14.87 24.13
N MET A 48 -55.66 15.68 25.19
CA MET A 48 -55.15 15.33 26.51
C MET A 48 -56.06 14.31 27.19
N LYS A 49 -55.51 13.15 27.55
CA LYS A 49 -55.93 12.44 28.77
C LYS A 49 -54.77 11.60 29.32
N GLY A 50 -54.42 11.90 30.57
CA GLY A 50 -53.22 11.43 31.23
C GLY A 50 -53.19 9.93 31.50
N GLY A 51 -51.98 9.39 31.44
CA GLY A 51 -51.63 8.06 31.88
C GLY A 51 -50.10 7.98 31.97
N SER A 52 -49.60 7.79 33.19
CA SER A 52 -48.20 7.66 33.61
C SER A 52 -47.27 6.94 32.62
N ILE A 53 -46.20 7.62 32.17
CA ILE A 53 -45.07 7.01 31.46
C ILE A 53 -43.92 6.79 32.47
N PRO A 54 -43.34 5.58 32.56
CA PRO A 54 -42.12 5.38 33.33
C PRO A 54 -40.95 6.04 32.60
N MET A 55 -40.16 6.84 33.32
CA MET A 55 -38.88 7.39 32.83
C MET A 55 -37.94 6.25 32.43
N HIS A 56 -37.95 5.89 31.14
CA HIS A 56 -36.76 5.38 30.49
C HIS A 56 -36.00 6.58 29.97
N GLY A 57 -34.88 6.89 30.64
CA GLY A 57 -33.88 7.81 30.11
C GLY A 57 -33.35 7.26 28.80
N ALA A 58 -34.02 7.55 27.70
CA ALA A 58 -33.48 7.39 26.37
C ALA A 58 -32.27 8.33 26.30
N ALA A 59 -31.06 7.77 26.40
CA ALA A 59 -29.86 8.50 26.05
C ALA A 59 -30.07 9.00 24.62
N ILE A 60 -30.28 10.31 24.46
CA ILE A 60 -30.40 10.95 23.15
C ILE A 60 -29.02 10.78 22.50
N MET A 61 -28.85 9.71 21.72
CA MET A 61 -27.62 9.51 20.98
C MET A 61 -27.55 10.63 19.94
N PRO A 62 -26.50 11.48 19.95
CA PRO A 62 -26.34 12.52 18.97
C PRO A 62 -26.36 11.92 17.56
N SER A 63 -26.98 12.62 16.61
CA SER A 63 -27.12 12.10 15.25
C SER A 63 -25.74 11.75 14.65
N PRO A 64 -25.65 10.72 13.78
CA PRO A 64 -24.36 10.33 13.17
C PRO A 64 -23.65 11.49 12.48
N VAL A 65 -24.40 12.41 11.88
CA VAL A 65 -23.88 13.63 11.25
C VAL A 65 -23.29 14.59 12.29
N LEU A 66 -23.96 14.77 13.43
CA LEU A 66 -23.45 15.60 14.52
C LEU A 66 -22.15 15.01 15.10
N LEU A 67 -22.11 13.70 15.33
CA LEU A 67 -20.92 12.99 15.79
C LEU A 67 -19.76 13.11 14.81
N TRP A 68 -20.02 13.00 13.50
CA TRP A 68 -19.01 13.17 12.47
C TRP A 68 -18.48 14.61 12.45
N ARG A 69 -19.36 15.62 12.46
CA ARG A 69 -18.96 17.04 12.52
C ARG A 69 -18.13 17.35 13.77
N PHE A 70 -18.53 16.81 14.92
CA PHE A 70 -17.80 16.96 16.17
C PHE A 70 -16.40 16.33 16.11
N LYS A 71 -16.28 15.11 15.57
CA LYS A 71 -14.97 14.46 15.35
C LYS A 71 -14.07 15.26 14.42
N VAL A 72 -14.61 15.81 13.34
CA VAL A 72 -13.86 16.67 12.41
C VAL A 72 -13.36 17.93 13.12
N LEU A 73 -14.22 18.58 13.91
CA LEU A 73 -13.84 19.76 14.69
C LEU A 73 -12.72 19.43 15.69
N LEU A 74 -12.83 18.32 16.42
CA LEU A 74 -11.77 17.86 17.34
C LEU A 74 -10.45 17.62 16.61
N PHE A 75 -10.49 17.00 15.42
CA PHE A 75 -9.30 16.77 14.61
C PHE A 75 -8.65 18.09 14.15
N LEU A 76 -9.44 19.08 13.74
CA LEU A 76 -8.94 20.41 13.37
C LEU A 76 -8.34 21.14 14.58
N VAL A 77 -9.01 21.12 15.73
CA VAL A 77 -8.50 21.71 16.98
C VAL A 77 -7.18 21.07 17.39
N TRP A 78 -7.10 19.74 17.32
CA TRP A 78 -5.85 18.99 17.57
C TRP A 78 -4.74 19.44 16.61
N GLY A 79 -5.00 19.48 15.31
CA GLY A 79 -4.02 19.89 14.30
C GLY A 79 -3.50 21.31 14.51
N ILE A 80 -4.41 22.26 14.77
CA ILE A 80 -4.05 23.66 15.08
C ILE A 80 -3.20 23.73 16.35
N SER A 81 -3.55 22.95 17.39
CA SER A 81 -2.80 22.88 18.63
C SER A 81 -1.38 22.35 18.41
N CYS A 82 -1.23 21.26 17.64
CA CYS A 82 0.07 20.70 17.27
C CYS A 82 0.93 21.72 16.49
N CYS A 83 0.34 22.42 15.52
CA CYS A 83 1.04 23.46 14.76
C CYS A 83 1.48 24.62 15.65
N LYS A 84 0.60 25.10 16.53
CA LYS A 84 0.92 26.20 17.46
C LYS A 84 2.04 25.81 18.42
N ILE A 85 1.91 24.67 19.10
CA ILE A 85 2.93 24.19 20.05
C ILE A 85 4.26 23.94 19.34
N GLY A 86 4.22 23.32 18.15
CA GLY A 86 5.41 23.09 17.34
C GLY A 86 6.10 24.40 16.94
N TRP A 87 5.33 25.39 16.48
CA TRP A 87 5.84 26.71 16.14
C TRP A 87 6.48 27.42 17.34
N ASP A 88 5.78 27.47 18.47
CA ASP A 88 6.27 28.11 19.70
C ASP A 88 7.56 27.43 20.20
N SER A 89 7.64 26.10 20.11
CA SER A 89 8.82 25.32 20.48
C SER A 89 10.03 25.62 19.59
N VAL A 90 9.81 25.76 18.27
CA VAL A 90 10.86 26.09 17.30
C VAL A 90 11.33 27.54 17.47
N MET A 91 10.40 28.47 17.72
CA MET A 91 10.72 29.89 17.91
C MET A 91 11.46 30.16 19.23
N ARG A 92 11.30 29.29 20.23
CA ARG A 92 12.07 29.33 21.47
C ARG A 92 13.55 28.99 21.29
N MET A 93 13.90 28.25 20.23
CA MET A 93 15.28 27.85 19.96
C MET A 93 16.07 29.03 19.36
N SER A 94 17.37 29.11 19.69
CA SER A 94 18.27 30.08 19.07
C SER A 94 18.32 29.86 17.55
N VAL A 95 18.55 30.95 16.81
CA VAL A 95 18.55 30.92 15.33
C VAL A 95 19.58 29.91 14.81
N ASP A 96 20.76 29.84 15.44
CA ASP A 96 21.85 28.96 15.03
C ASP A 96 21.56 27.47 15.25
N LEU A 97 20.70 27.12 16.22
CA LEU A 97 20.35 25.74 16.54
C LEU A 97 19.03 25.29 15.89
N ARG A 98 18.24 26.22 15.34
CA ARG A 98 16.90 25.94 14.82
C ARG A 98 16.89 24.91 13.70
N ASP A 99 17.79 25.05 12.73
CA ASP A 99 17.86 24.15 11.59
C ASP A 99 18.31 22.74 12.00
N LEU A 100 19.27 22.66 12.93
CA LEU A 100 19.72 21.39 13.50
C LEU A 100 18.61 20.70 14.29
N PHE A 101 17.88 21.47 15.09
CA PHE A 101 16.75 21.01 15.88
C PHE A 101 15.63 20.43 15.00
N LEU A 102 15.26 21.15 13.94
CA LEU A 102 14.27 20.67 12.97
C LEU A 102 14.76 19.44 12.21
N TYR A 103 16.02 19.43 11.79
CA TYR A 103 16.63 18.29 11.13
C TYR A 103 16.58 17.02 12.00
N GLU A 104 16.87 17.16 13.29
CA GLU A 104 16.86 16.04 14.23
C GLU A 104 15.44 15.51 14.46
N ALA A 105 14.44 16.39 14.65
CA ALA A 105 13.06 15.96 14.71
C ALA A 105 12.66 15.21 13.41
N PHE A 106 13.03 15.77 12.25
CA PHE A 106 12.72 15.16 10.98
C PHE A 106 13.38 13.79 10.80
N LEU A 107 14.63 13.63 11.27
CA LEU A 107 15.34 12.36 11.23
C LEU A 107 14.52 11.23 11.87
N TYR A 108 13.97 11.44 13.07
CA TYR A 108 13.25 10.41 13.81
C TYR A 108 11.83 10.17 13.28
N TYR A 109 11.13 11.23 12.85
CA TYR A 109 9.71 11.13 12.52
C TYR A 109 9.44 10.90 11.03
N ASN A 110 10.38 11.22 10.14
CA ASN A 110 10.24 11.03 8.70
C ASN A 110 9.86 9.59 8.29
N PRO A 111 10.49 8.53 8.83
CA PRO A 111 10.12 7.16 8.44
C PRO A 111 8.64 6.86 8.70
N LEU A 112 8.16 7.18 9.89
CA LEU A 112 6.78 6.88 10.29
C LEU A 112 5.76 7.78 9.57
N LEU A 113 6.10 9.03 9.28
CA LEU A 113 5.25 9.91 8.46
C LEU A 113 5.08 9.34 7.04
N LEU A 114 6.16 8.86 6.41
CA LEU A 114 6.11 8.28 5.08
C LEU A 114 5.45 6.90 5.04
N VAL A 115 5.62 6.07 6.09
CA VAL A 115 4.85 4.82 6.24
C VAL A 115 3.36 5.14 6.38
N THR A 116 2.99 6.16 7.17
CA THR A 116 1.60 6.60 7.32
C THR A 116 1.00 7.03 5.98
N LEU A 117 1.75 7.78 5.16
CA LEU A 117 1.35 8.14 3.80
C LEU A 117 1.09 6.91 2.93
N MET A 118 1.99 5.92 2.95
CA MET A 118 1.81 4.68 2.19
C MET A 118 0.54 3.92 2.63
N VAL A 119 0.24 3.87 3.92
CA VAL A 119 -0.98 3.22 4.45
C VAL A 119 -2.24 3.96 3.99
N TRP A 120 -2.24 5.30 4.00
CA TRP A 120 -3.33 6.11 3.42
C TRP A 120 -3.57 5.78 1.95
N LEU A 121 -2.50 5.81 1.16
CA LEU A 121 -2.54 5.53 -0.29
C LEU A 121 -2.95 4.09 -0.58
N TRP A 122 -2.56 3.13 0.26
CA TRP A 122 -3.03 1.75 0.17
C TRP A 122 -4.54 1.64 0.44
N GLY A 123 -5.06 2.36 1.43
CA GLY A 123 -6.51 2.43 1.68
C GLY A 123 -7.28 3.00 0.48
N VAL A 124 -6.73 4.02 -0.20
CA VAL A 124 -7.31 4.55 -1.45
C VAL A 124 -7.31 3.50 -2.56
N ASN A 125 -6.21 2.77 -2.77
CA ASN A 125 -6.17 1.68 -3.75
C ASN A 125 -7.28 0.65 -3.49
N LEU A 126 -7.41 0.18 -2.26
CA LEU A 126 -8.43 -0.80 -1.87
C LEU A 126 -9.85 -0.27 -2.04
N TRP A 127 -10.09 1.00 -1.72
CA TRP A 127 -11.39 1.64 -1.93
C TRP A 127 -11.75 1.67 -3.42
N VAL A 128 -10.84 2.06 -4.30
CA VAL A 128 -11.09 2.06 -5.75
C VAL A 128 -11.30 0.64 -6.28
N PHE A 129 -10.53 -0.35 -5.81
CA PHE A 129 -10.76 -1.75 -6.20
C PHE A 129 -12.10 -2.29 -5.71
N ALA A 130 -12.56 -1.87 -4.53
CA ALA A 130 -13.88 -2.25 -4.02
C ALA A 130 -15.04 -1.64 -4.82
N GLN A 131 -14.81 -0.54 -5.54
CA GLN A 131 -15.79 0.11 -6.42
C GLN A 131 -15.70 -0.36 -7.88
N SER A 132 -14.68 -1.14 -8.23
CA SER A 132 -14.45 -1.62 -9.59
C SER A 132 -14.74 -3.12 -9.73
N SER A 133 -14.68 -3.64 -10.95
CA SER A 133 -14.84 -5.07 -11.24
C SER A 133 -13.61 -5.92 -10.86
N VAL A 134 -12.54 -5.30 -10.33
CA VAL A 134 -11.28 -5.97 -10.01
C VAL A 134 -11.36 -6.60 -8.62
N SER A 135 -11.46 -7.93 -8.57
CA SER A 135 -11.51 -8.65 -7.29
C SER A 135 -10.12 -8.80 -6.66
N TYR A 136 -9.66 -7.76 -5.95
CA TYR A 136 -8.35 -7.77 -5.29
C TYR A 136 -8.21 -8.91 -4.26
N ALA A 137 -9.29 -9.29 -3.58
CA ALA A 137 -9.26 -10.39 -2.61
C ALA A 137 -8.83 -11.72 -3.27
N LYS A 138 -9.31 -12.00 -4.49
CA LYS A 138 -8.87 -13.18 -5.25
C LYS A 138 -7.43 -13.07 -5.73
N VAL A 139 -7.00 -11.88 -6.17
CA VAL A 139 -5.62 -11.64 -6.63
C VAL A 139 -4.60 -11.90 -5.52
N PHE A 140 -4.92 -11.51 -4.30
CA PHE A 140 -4.06 -11.67 -3.12
C PHE A 140 -4.34 -12.93 -2.29
N ASP A 141 -5.31 -13.76 -2.71
CA ASP A 141 -5.78 -14.95 -1.98
C ASP A 141 -6.15 -14.63 -0.50
N LEU A 142 -6.97 -13.60 -0.32
CA LEU A 142 -7.40 -13.09 0.98
C LEU A 142 -8.76 -13.67 1.38
N ASP A 143 -8.86 -14.11 2.63
CA ASP A 143 -10.12 -14.43 3.29
C ASP A 143 -10.87 -13.17 3.78
N HIS A 144 -12.08 -13.36 4.32
CA HIS A 144 -12.92 -12.29 4.86
C HIS A 144 -12.43 -11.72 6.21
N THR A 145 -11.38 -12.28 6.81
CA THR A 145 -10.84 -11.84 8.11
C THR A 145 -9.83 -10.71 7.97
N HIS A 146 -9.45 -10.37 6.74
CA HIS A 146 -8.49 -9.32 6.45
C HIS A 146 -9.11 -7.92 6.40
N LEU A 147 -8.27 -6.94 6.74
CA LEU A 147 -8.58 -5.52 6.75
C LEU A 147 -9.18 -5.02 5.43
N THR A 148 -10.34 -4.39 5.54
CA THR A 148 -10.98 -3.63 4.47
C THR A 148 -10.38 -2.22 4.36
N HIS A 149 -10.70 -1.50 3.27
CA HIS A 149 -10.27 -0.10 3.08
C HIS A 149 -10.66 0.81 4.25
N TRP A 150 -11.85 0.61 4.85
CA TRP A 150 -12.30 1.37 6.02
C TRP A 150 -11.40 1.16 7.23
N GLU A 151 -10.98 -0.08 7.48
CA GLU A 151 -10.13 -0.40 8.61
C GLU A 151 -8.70 0.06 8.40
N ILE A 152 -8.20 -0.01 7.17
CA ILE A 152 -6.92 0.59 6.78
C ILE A 152 -6.95 2.11 7.02
N TRP A 153 -8.02 2.82 6.65
CA TRP A 153 -8.14 4.26 6.93
C TRP A 153 -8.29 4.58 8.42
N LYS A 154 -8.94 3.71 9.22
CA LYS A 154 -8.93 3.85 10.69
C LYS A 154 -7.49 3.77 11.22
N CYS A 155 -6.71 2.79 10.78
CA CYS A 155 -5.30 2.66 11.15
C CYS A 155 -4.48 3.90 10.71
N ALA A 156 -4.66 4.33 9.45
CA ALA A 156 -3.99 5.51 8.91
C ALA A 156 -4.31 6.78 9.69
N THR A 157 -5.58 6.97 10.09
CA THR A 157 -6.02 8.11 10.91
C THR A 157 -5.35 8.10 12.29
N TRP A 158 -5.31 6.94 12.97
CA TRP A 158 -4.62 6.82 14.25
C TRP A 158 -3.11 7.12 14.12
N MET A 159 -2.45 6.62 13.08
CA MET A 159 -1.05 6.95 12.81
C MET A 159 -0.85 8.45 12.54
N THR A 160 -1.76 9.09 11.78
CA THR A 160 -1.76 10.54 11.53
C THR A 160 -1.95 11.35 12.80
N ILE A 161 -2.60 10.82 13.84
CA ILE A 161 -2.72 11.50 15.14
C ILE A 161 -1.48 11.24 16.00
N ILE A 162 -1.09 9.97 16.16
CA ILE A 162 -0.06 9.56 17.11
C ILE A 162 1.32 10.07 16.70
N VAL A 163 1.71 9.95 15.43
CA VAL A 163 3.06 10.29 14.97
C VAL A 163 3.33 11.81 15.11
N PRO A 164 2.47 12.72 14.61
CA PRO A 164 2.67 14.15 14.82
C PRO A 164 2.51 14.58 16.27
N THR A 165 1.63 13.94 17.06
CA THR A 165 1.53 14.24 18.50
C THR A 165 2.84 13.95 19.22
N SER A 166 3.46 12.79 18.96
CA SER A 166 4.78 12.45 19.49
C SER A 166 5.86 13.44 19.01
N MET A 167 5.81 13.85 17.74
CA MET A 167 6.72 14.86 17.19
C MET A 167 6.56 16.22 17.90
N THR A 168 5.32 16.69 18.10
CA THR A 168 5.03 17.91 18.84
C THR A 168 5.51 17.81 20.29
N ALA A 169 5.28 16.68 20.96
CA ALA A 169 5.78 16.43 22.31
C ALA A 169 7.31 16.45 22.38
N TYR A 170 7.99 15.82 21.41
CA TYR A 170 9.45 15.88 21.27
C TYR A 170 9.94 17.32 21.15
N LEU A 171 9.35 18.11 20.23
CA LEU A 171 9.74 19.51 20.01
C LEU A 171 9.53 20.36 21.28
N TYR A 172 8.38 20.17 21.93
CA TYR A 172 8.04 20.86 23.16
C TYR A 172 9.03 20.55 24.29
N LEU A 173 9.23 19.26 24.61
CA LEU A 173 10.10 18.83 25.70
C LEU A 173 11.55 19.27 25.47
N TYR A 174 12.04 19.11 24.24
CA TYR A 174 13.41 19.50 23.89
C TYR A 174 13.61 21.01 24.04
N SER A 175 12.68 21.84 23.53
CA SER A 175 12.77 23.30 23.63
C SER A 175 12.66 23.83 25.07
N HIS A 176 12.10 23.04 25.99
CA HIS A 176 12.00 23.35 27.41
C HIS A 176 13.19 22.81 28.24
N GLY A 177 14.17 22.17 27.60
CA GLY A 177 15.37 21.64 28.27
C GLY A 177 15.20 20.22 28.82
N GLU A 178 14.03 19.59 28.64
CA GLU A 178 13.74 18.23 29.10
C GLU A 178 14.26 17.17 28.12
N VAL A 179 15.58 17.15 27.92
CA VAL A 179 16.26 16.35 26.88
C VAL A 179 15.98 14.85 27.03
N SER A 180 15.96 14.32 28.26
CA SER A 180 15.71 12.89 28.51
C SER A 180 14.28 12.48 28.11
N LEU A 181 13.29 13.29 28.49
CA LEU A 181 11.90 13.05 28.14
C LEU A 181 11.67 13.23 26.63
N ALA A 182 12.30 14.24 26.02
CA ALA A 182 12.28 14.41 24.57
C ALA A 182 12.83 13.16 23.87
N ALA A 183 14.00 12.67 24.28
CA ALA A 183 14.64 11.48 23.72
C ALA A 183 13.75 10.22 23.84
N SER A 184 12.97 10.11 24.91
CA SER A 184 12.05 8.98 25.09
C SER A 184 10.90 8.95 24.08
N GLN A 185 10.47 10.10 23.54
CA GLN A 185 9.29 10.18 22.65
C GLN A 185 9.42 9.31 21.40
N PRO A 186 10.44 9.47 20.53
CA PRO A 186 10.59 8.60 19.37
C PRO A 186 10.83 7.15 19.79
N VAL A 187 11.62 6.89 20.84
CA VAL A 187 11.91 5.52 21.31
C VAL A 187 10.62 4.78 21.68
N MET A 188 9.76 5.40 22.48
CA MET A 188 8.46 4.84 22.86
C MET A 188 7.55 4.65 21.66
N LEU A 189 7.50 5.62 20.74
CA LEU A 189 6.70 5.51 19.53
C LEU A 189 7.10 4.30 18.68
N TYR A 190 8.39 4.14 18.39
CA TYR A 190 8.90 3.00 17.62
C TYR A 190 8.68 1.67 18.36
N ALA A 191 8.91 1.63 19.68
CA ALA A 191 8.69 0.44 20.48
C ALA A 191 7.21 0.02 20.48
N VAL A 192 6.28 0.95 20.72
CA VAL A 192 4.83 0.68 20.72
C VAL A 192 4.36 0.21 19.34
N MET A 193 4.77 0.88 18.27
CA MET A 193 4.39 0.48 16.91
C MET A 193 4.90 -0.91 16.54
N LEU A 194 6.15 -1.24 16.93
CA LEU A 194 6.72 -2.57 16.72
C LEU A 194 5.98 -3.63 17.54
N MET A 195 5.73 -3.35 18.83
CA MET A 195 4.99 -4.24 19.72
C MET A 195 3.60 -4.53 19.17
N LEU A 196 2.85 -3.52 18.73
CA LEU A 196 1.53 -3.69 18.12
C LEU A 196 1.58 -4.55 16.85
N LEU A 197 2.63 -4.39 16.03
CA LEU A 197 2.78 -5.16 14.81
C LEU A 197 3.01 -6.66 15.10
N ILE A 198 3.90 -6.98 16.05
CA ILE A 198 4.30 -8.37 16.37
C ILE A 198 3.40 -9.05 17.42
N PHE A 199 2.45 -8.33 18.01
CA PHE A 199 1.64 -8.82 19.12
C PHE A 199 0.88 -10.12 18.77
N PRO A 200 1.07 -11.24 19.48
CA PRO A 200 0.59 -12.55 19.01
C PRO A 200 -0.91 -12.79 19.26
N PHE A 201 -1.57 -11.97 20.07
CA PHE A 201 -2.97 -12.15 20.42
C PHE A 201 -3.91 -11.56 19.38
N ASP A 202 -5.17 -12.02 19.37
CA ASP A 202 -6.24 -11.56 18.48
C ASP A 202 -6.78 -10.16 18.87
N ILE A 203 -5.86 -9.20 18.92
CA ILE A 203 -6.10 -7.79 19.17
C ILE A 203 -5.47 -7.04 17.98
N PHE A 204 -6.16 -6.03 17.46
CA PHE A 204 -5.71 -5.24 16.31
C PHE A 204 -5.46 -6.06 15.03
N TYR A 205 -6.46 -6.83 14.58
CA TYR A 205 -6.48 -7.48 13.26
C TYR A 205 -5.33 -8.47 13.03
N LEU A 206 -5.28 -9.53 13.85
CA LEU A 206 -4.20 -10.53 13.85
C LEU A 206 -3.96 -11.15 12.46
N SER A 207 -5.01 -11.53 11.72
CA SER A 207 -4.88 -12.13 10.39
C SER A 207 -4.08 -11.26 9.42
N SER A 208 -4.37 -9.96 9.37
CA SER A 208 -3.66 -9.02 8.50
C SER A 208 -2.23 -8.74 8.96
N ARG A 209 -1.98 -8.65 10.28
CA ARG A 209 -0.62 -8.48 10.81
C ARG A 209 0.24 -9.69 10.53
N TYR A 210 -0.28 -10.89 10.77
CA TYR A 210 0.40 -12.14 10.47
C TYR A 210 0.65 -12.31 8.97
N TYR A 211 -0.32 -11.97 8.12
CA TYR A 211 -0.15 -11.98 6.67
C TYR A 211 0.99 -11.06 6.22
N LEU A 212 1.05 -9.83 6.74
CA LEU A 212 2.14 -8.89 6.46
C LEU A 212 3.50 -9.43 6.94
N LEU A 213 3.60 -9.87 8.19
CA LEU A 213 4.84 -10.39 8.77
C LEU A 213 5.35 -11.64 8.04
N ARG A 214 4.45 -12.58 7.71
CA ARG A 214 4.77 -13.78 6.95
C ARG A 214 5.25 -13.42 5.55
N THR A 215 4.59 -12.46 4.88
CA THR A 215 5.02 -11.99 3.56
C THR A 215 6.41 -11.34 3.64
N LEU A 216 6.66 -10.47 4.63
CA LEU A 216 7.98 -9.88 4.87
C LEU A 216 9.06 -10.95 5.08
N TRP A 217 8.78 -11.97 5.88
CA TRP A 217 9.71 -13.09 6.10
C TRP A 217 10.04 -13.83 4.79
N ARG A 218 9.04 -14.14 3.96
CA ARG A 218 9.23 -14.78 2.65
C ARG A 218 9.99 -13.92 1.65
N ILE A 219 9.91 -12.60 1.77
CA ILE A 219 10.69 -11.67 0.94
C ILE A 219 12.17 -11.75 1.29
N ILE A 220 12.50 -11.76 2.59
CA ILE A 220 13.87 -11.85 3.07
C ILE A 220 14.48 -13.21 2.75
N LEU A 221 13.71 -14.29 2.93
CA LEU A 221 14.13 -15.66 2.69
C LEU A 221 13.21 -16.35 1.66
N PRO A 222 13.47 -16.17 0.35
CA PRO A 222 12.66 -16.75 -0.73
C PRO A 222 12.94 -18.26 -0.93
N LEU A 223 12.64 -19.06 0.08
CA LEU A 223 12.87 -20.52 0.09
C LEU A 223 11.77 -21.30 -0.62
N GLN A 224 10.57 -20.72 -0.71
CA GLN A 224 9.39 -21.30 -1.36
C GLN A 224 9.08 -20.62 -2.70
N ALA A 225 8.12 -21.18 -3.44
CA ALA A 225 7.61 -20.56 -4.66
C ALA A 225 7.10 -19.14 -4.36
N ILE A 226 7.44 -18.20 -5.24
CA ILE A 226 7.13 -16.78 -5.07
C ILE A 226 5.66 -16.55 -5.40
N THR A 227 4.89 -16.06 -4.42
CA THR A 227 3.48 -15.68 -4.63
C THR A 227 3.37 -14.26 -5.18
N PHE A 228 2.20 -13.90 -5.73
CA PHE A 228 1.94 -12.53 -6.18
C PHE A 228 2.14 -11.52 -5.04
N SER A 229 1.70 -11.84 -3.83
CA SER A 229 1.85 -11.00 -2.63
C SER A 229 3.30 -10.73 -2.27
N ASP A 230 4.16 -11.76 -2.37
CA ASP A 230 5.60 -11.64 -2.09
C ASP A 230 6.28 -10.72 -3.12
N PHE A 231 5.93 -10.88 -4.40
CA PHE A 231 6.39 -10.01 -5.49
C PHE A 231 5.91 -8.57 -5.28
N PHE A 232 4.62 -8.40 -4.99
CA PHE A 232 3.95 -7.11 -4.95
C PHE A 232 4.46 -6.25 -3.79
N LEU A 233 4.51 -6.82 -2.58
CA LEU A 233 5.00 -6.11 -1.41
C LEU A 233 6.48 -5.77 -1.56
N ALA A 234 7.31 -6.69 -2.05
CA ALA A 234 8.72 -6.41 -2.24
C ALA A 234 8.97 -5.27 -3.24
N ASP A 235 8.14 -5.10 -4.27
CA ASP A 235 8.22 -3.96 -5.18
C ASP A 235 7.85 -2.63 -4.50
N ILE A 236 6.86 -2.63 -3.61
CA ILE A 236 6.58 -1.47 -2.75
C ILE A 236 7.80 -1.14 -1.90
N LEU A 237 8.46 -2.14 -1.30
CA LEU A 237 9.64 -1.94 -0.46
C LEU A 237 10.80 -1.27 -1.21
N THR A 238 10.97 -1.51 -2.52
CA THR A 238 12.01 -0.82 -3.31
C THR A 238 11.81 0.70 -3.36
N SER A 239 10.55 1.15 -3.46
CA SER A 239 10.18 2.56 -3.41
C SER A 239 10.36 3.15 -2.00
N MET A 240 10.27 2.31 -0.97
CA MET A 240 10.50 2.66 0.43
C MET A 240 11.97 2.51 0.89
N SER A 241 12.92 2.23 0.00
CA SER A 241 14.36 2.12 0.33
C SER A 241 14.90 3.26 1.19
N LYS A 242 14.51 4.51 0.88
CA LYS A 242 14.92 5.69 1.66
C LYS A 242 14.29 5.73 3.06
N VAL A 243 13.05 5.27 3.20
CA VAL A 243 12.37 5.12 4.49
C VAL A 243 13.15 4.15 5.38
N PHE A 244 13.61 3.02 4.82
CA PHE A 244 14.44 2.07 5.57
C PHE A 244 15.79 2.66 5.97
N SER A 245 16.43 3.44 5.11
CA SER A 245 17.68 4.12 5.46
C SER A 245 17.50 5.14 6.59
N ASP A 246 16.41 5.91 6.59
CA ASP A 246 16.12 6.83 7.70
C ASP A 246 15.72 6.09 8.98
N LEU A 247 15.05 4.95 8.84
CA LEU A 247 14.69 4.07 9.96
C LEU A 247 15.95 3.48 10.61
N GLU A 248 16.89 2.96 9.81
CA GLU A 248 18.18 2.45 10.30
C GLU A 248 18.92 3.53 11.07
N ARG A 249 19.02 4.75 10.50
CA ARG A 249 19.69 5.86 11.17
C ARG A 249 19.00 6.27 12.47
N SER A 250 17.67 6.30 12.49
CA SER A 250 16.88 6.57 13.69
C SER A 250 17.13 5.51 14.76
N ALA A 251 17.06 4.23 14.38
CA ALA A 251 17.28 3.10 15.27
C ALA A 251 18.71 3.09 15.83
N CYS A 252 19.72 3.34 15.00
CA CYS A 252 21.11 3.42 15.43
C CYS A 252 21.29 4.48 16.52
N ARG A 253 20.73 5.69 16.35
CA ARG A 253 20.81 6.75 17.37
C ARG A 253 20.07 6.40 18.66
N MET A 254 18.89 5.80 18.54
CA MET A 254 18.09 5.36 19.69
C MET A 254 18.82 4.29 20.51
N VAL A 255 19.41 3.29 19.87
CA VAL A 255 20.16 2.20 20.53
C VAL A 255 21.44 2.71 21.19
N ASN A 256 22.17 3.63 20.53
CA ASN A 256 23.42 4.19 21.06
C ASN A 256 23.20 5.37 22.03
N ARG A 257 21.96 5.66 22.45
CA ARG A 257 21.60 6.77 23.34
C ARG A 257 22.09 8.15 22.84
N GLN A 258 22.11 8.33 21.53
CA GLN A 258 22.52 9.57 20.85
C GLN A 258 21.31 10.41 20.42
N VAL A 259 20.19 10.27 21.11
CA VAL A 259 18.96 11.01 20.82
C VAL A 259 18.99 12.33 21.58
N ALA A 260 18.62 13.42 20.91
CA ALA A 260 18.55 14.75 21.49
C ALA A 260 19.90 15.29 22.00
N THR A 261 21.02 14.87 21.39
CA THR A 261 22.38 15.30 21.76
C THR A 261 23.00 16.17 20.65
N ILE A 262 23.48 17.36 21.00
CA ILE A 262 24.04 18.38 20.07
C ILE A 262 25.39 17.96 19.43
N ALA A 263 26.07 16.94 19.96
CA ALA A 263 27.44 16.55 19.57
C ALA A 263 27.59 15.86 18.19
N TRP A 264 26.72 16.17 17.21
CA TRP A 264 26.36 15.26 16.11
C TRP A 264 26.97 15.54 14.72
N PHE A 265 28.12 16.22 14.61
CA PHE A 265 28.74 16.52 13.30
C PHE A 265 29.99 15.72 12.93
N GLU A 266 30.44 14.77 13.76
CA GLU A 266 31.59 13.94 13.37
C GLU A 266 31.15 12.83 12.40
N ALA A 267 31.71 12.90 11.19
CA ALA A 267 31.56 11.91 10.12
C ALA A 267 31.95 10.48 10.53
N ASP A 268 32.75 10.36 11.61
CA ASP A 268 33.29 9.11 12.17
C ASP A 268 32.45 8.53 13.31
N SER A 269 31.29 9.13 13.63
CA SER A 269 30.37 8.54 14.59
C SER A 269 29.75 7.23 14.07
N ILE A 270 29.50 6.27 14.96
CA ILE A 270 28.93 4.93 14.64
C ILE A 270 27.66 5.03 13.77
N CYS A 271 26.81 6.04 14.03
CA CYS A 271 25.57 6.32 13.31
C CYS A 271 25.70 7.47 12.30
N GLY A 272 26.93 7.82 11.92
CA GLY A 272 27.26 8.96 11.09
C GLY A 272 26.76 8.81 9.66
N GLY A 273 26.59 9.94 8.98
CA GLY A 273 26.11 9.98 7.60
C GLY A 273 27.00 9.26 6.58
N HIS A 274 28.23 8.88 6.93
CA HIS A 274 29.16 8.15 6.05
C HIS A 274 29.23 6.65 6.38
N SER A 275 28.33 6.15 7.24
CA SER A 275 28.27 4.74 7.60
C SER A 275 28.00 3.85 6.37
N VAL A 276 28.76 2.76 6.26
CA VAL A 276 28.57 1.71 5.25
C VAL A 276 27.21 1.02 5.42
N ALA A 277 26.57 1.11 6.59
CA ALA A 277 25.22 0.59 6.81
C ALA A 277 24.19 1.25 5.89
N ILE A 278 24.34 2.54 5.57
CA ILE A 278 23.38 3.30 4.75
C ILE A 278 23.20 2.69 3.35
N PRO A 279 24.25 2.51 2.52
CA PRO A 279 24.09 1.88 1.21
C PRO A 279 23.62 0.42 1.30
N LEU A 280 23.98 -0.32 2.37
CA LEU A 280 23.51 -1.70 2.57
C LEU A 280 22.00 -1.77 2.81
N VAL A 281 21.45 -0.88 3.64
CA VAL A 281 20.00 -0.81 3.89
C VAL A 281 19.25 -0.29 2.65
N LEU A 282 19.82 0.67 1.92
CA LEU A 282 19.21 1.17 0.67
C LEU A 282 19.11 0.10 -0.41
N VAL A 283 20.14 -0.75 -0.55
CA VAL A 283 20.19 -1.80 -1.59
C VAL A 283 19.38 -3.04 -1.19
N PHE A 284 19.15 -3.26 0.10
CA PHE A 284 18.50 -4.46 0.64
C PHE A 284 17.17 -4.84 -0.05
N PRO A 285 16.19 -3.92 -0.24
CA PRO A 285 14.95 -4.26 -0.95
C PRO A 285 15.18 -4.70 -2.40
N TYR A 286 16.17 -4.12 -3.08
CA TYR A 286 16.52 -4.47 -4.47
C TYR A 286 17.16 -5.86 -4.55
N LEU A 287 18.01 -6.21 -3.57
CA LEU A 287 18.58 -7.56 -3.47
C LEU A 287 17.51 -8.62 -3.19
N CYS A 288 16.55 -8.33 -2.31
CA CYS A 288 15.43 -9.24 -2.06
C CYS A 288 14.66 -9.53 -3.37
N ARG A 289 14.34 -8.49 -4.16
CA ARG A 289 13.71 -8.65 -5.47
C ARG A 289 14.58 -9.42 -6.46
N PHE A 290 15.88 -9.13 -6.51
CA PHE A 290 16.83 -9.86 -7.34
C PHE A 290 16.80 -11.36 -7.04
N PHE A 291 16.91 -11.76 -5.77
CA PHE A 291 16.88 -13.16 -5.36
C PHE A 291 15.52 -13.82 -5.59
N GLN A 292 14.42 -13.10 -5.37
CA GLN A 292 13.08 -13.61 -5.73
C GLN A 292 12.97 -13.90 -7.24
N CYS A 293 13.47 -13.01 -8.09
CA CYS A 293 13.46 -13.20 -9.55
C CYS A 293 14.32 -14.40 -9.98
N LEU A 294 15.50 -14.60 -9.37
CA LEU A 294 16.33 -15.79 -9.60
C LEU A 294 15.63 -17.07 -9.12
N ARG A 295 14.96 -17.03 -7.96
CA ARG A 295 14.18 -18.15 -7.44
C ARG A 295 13.04 -18.50 -8.39
N GLN A 296 12.29 -17.50 -8.85
CA GLN A 296 11.22 -17.68 -9.81
C GLN A 296 11.74 -18.32 -11.11
N TYR A 297 12.86 -17.85 -11.65
CA TYR A 297 13.49 -18.48 -12.82
C TYR A 297 13.89 -19.94 -12.54
N LYS A 298 14.43 -20.24 -11.36
CA LYS A 298 14.79 -21.62 -10.99
C LYS A 298 13.58 -22.54 -11.06
N ASP A 299 12.42 -22.08 -10.59
CA ASP A 299 11.17 -22.83 -10.51
C ASP A 299 10.44 -22.93 -11.87
N THR A 300 10.30 -21.81 -12.61
CA THR A 300 9.50 -21.76 -13.85
C THR A 300 10.30 -21.89 -15.14
N LYS A 301 11.62 -21.67 -15.10
CA LYS A 301 12.52 -21.55 -16.27
C LYS A 301 12.16 -20.43 -17.25
N GLU A 302 11.31 -19.49 -16.85
CA GLU A 302 10.91 -18.37 -17.71
C GLU A 302 12.01 -17.30 -17.80
N LYS A 303 12.52 -17.06 -19.01
CA LYS A 303 13.57 -16.05 -19.25
C LYS A 303 13.18 -14.64 -18.80
N THR A 304 11.88 -14.30 -18.79
CA THR A 304 11.39 -13.01 -18.30
C THR A 304 11.79 -12.77 -16.85
N SER A 305 11.84 -13.80 -16.01
CA SER A 305 12.28 -13.68 -14.62
C SER A 305 13.76 -13.28 -14.50
N LEU A 306 14.63 -13.76 -15.38
CA LEU A 306 16.03 -13.33 -15.43
C LEU A 306 16.18 -11.87 -15.86
N LEU A 307 15.40 -11.43 -16.87
CA LEU A 307 15.37 -10.02 -17.26
C LEU A 307 14.88 -9.14 -16.11
N ASN A 308 13.93 -9.62 -15.31
CA ASN A 308 13.49 -8.89 -14.13
C ASN A 308 14.59 -8.84 -13.05
N ALA A 309 15.34 -9.93 -12.85
CA ALA A 309 16.51 -9.92 -11.97
C ALA A 309 17.55 -8.88 -12.42
N LEU A 310 17.86 -8.85 -13.72
CA LEU A 310 18.79 -7.88 -14.30
C LEU A 310 18.32 -6.44 -14.06
N LYS A 311 17.02 -6.16 -14.19
CA LYS A 311 16.43 -4.85 -13.85
C LYS A 311 16.81 -4.43 -12.43
N TYR A 312 16.56 -5.26 -11.42
CA TYR A 312 16.88 -4.90 -10.02
C TYR A 312 18.38 -4.82 -9.75
N SER A 313 19.22 -5.60 -10.45
CA SER A 313 20.67 -5.48 -10.30
C SER A 313 21.22 -4.14 -10.82
N THR A 314 20.53 -3.48 -11.76
CA THR A 314 20.97 -2.15 -12.23
C THR A 314 20.90 -1.04 -11.17
N ALA A 315 20.10 -1.22 -10.10
CA ALA A 315 20.04 -0.26 -9.00
C ALA A 315 21.27 -0.31 -8.08
N VAL A 316 21.95 -1.46 -8.01
CA VAL A 316 23.11 -1.71 -7.13
C VAL A 316 24.26 -0.72 -7.41
N PRO A 317 24.78 -0.60 -8.64
CA PRO A 317 25.84 0.37 -8.94
C PRO A 317 25.44 1.81 -8.62
N VAL A 318 24.18 2.20 -8.85
CA VAL A 318 23.71 3.56 -8.52
C VAL A 318 23.86 3.85 -7.02
N ILE A 319 23.49 2.90 -6.17
CA ILE A 319 23.52 3.07 -4.71
C ILE A 319 24.97 3.10 -4.20
N PHE A 320 25.80 2.13 -4.61
CA PHE A 320 27.18 2.05 -4.14
C PHE A 320 28.06 3.19 -4.66
N LEU A 321 27.93 3.57 -5.94
CA LEU A 321 28.66 4.72 -6.48
C LEU A 321 28.24 6.01 -5.77
N SER A 322 26.95 6.17 -5.43
CA SER A 322 26.48 7.33 -4.66
C SER A 322 27.11 7.40 -3.26
N ALA A 323 27.32 6.26 -2.60
CA ALA A 323 27.99 6.20 -1.31
C ALA A 323 29.51 6.45 -1.42
N LEU A 324 30.14 5.98 -2.49
CA LEU A 324 31.58 6.17 -2.73
C LEU A 324 31.98 7.65 -2.76
N LYS A 325 31.06 8.58 -3.08
CA LYS A 325 31.30 10.02 -2.99
C LYS A 325 31.97 10.46 -1.69
N TYR A 326 31.66 9.83 -0.55
CA TYR A 326 32.20 10.21 0.76
C TYR A 326 33.52 9.52 1.12
N HIS A 327 33.94 8.54 0.34
CA HIS A 327 35.12 7.73 0.61
C HIS A 327 36.22 7.89 -0.46
N VAL A 328 36.03 8.79 -1.41
CA VAL A 328 36.99 9.04 -2.50
C VAL A 328 37.35 10.52 -2.59
N PHE A 329 38.55 10.81 -3.09
CA PHE A 329 39.00 12.18 -3.31
C PHE A 329 38.10 12.92 -4.32
N PRO A 330 37.84 14.23 -4.12
CA PRO A 330 36.95 15.02 -4.98
C PRO A 330 37.29 14.98 -6.48
N ASP A 331 38.57 14.94 -6.84
CA ASP A 331 39.01 14.87 -8.24
C ASP A 331 38.63 13.53 -8.89
N LYS A 332 38.83 12.41 -8.18
CA LYS A 332 38.42 11.08 -8.64
C LYS A 332 36.91 10.97 -8.72
N TRP A 333 36.18 11.56 -7.76
CA TRP A 333 34.72 11.64 -7.80
C TRP A 333 34.25 12.34 -9.08
N THR A 334 34.76 13.54 -9.35
CA THR A 334 34.27 14.38 -10.45
C THR A 334 34.60 13.80 -11.82
N ASN A 335 35.80 13.25 -11.99
CA ASN A 335 36.30 12.81 -13.30
C ASN A 335 35.92 11.38 -13.67
N PHE A 336 35.74 10.48 -12.69
CA PHE A 336 35.51 9.06 -12.97
C PHE A 336 34.20 8.53 -12.39
N TYR A 337 34.00 8.64 -11.07
CA TYR A 337 32.86 8.01 -10.40
C TYR A 337 31.53 8.72 -10.68
N ARG A 338 31.52 10.05 -10.81
CA ARG A 338 30.31 10.83 -11.11
C ARG A 338 29.75 10.52 -12.50
N PRO A 339 30.54 10.51 -13.61
CA PRO A 339 30.06 10.04 -14.90
C PRO A 339 29.52 8.60 -14.87
N LEU A 340 30.21 7.68 -14.17
CA LEU A 340 29.77 6.29 -14.04
C LEU A 340 28.47 6.17 -13.25
N TRP A 341 28.31 6.96 -12.19
CA TRP A 341 27.08 7.04 -11.40
C TRP A 341 25.91 7.57 -12.25
N LEU A 342 26.14 8.63 -13.05
CA LEU A 342 25.14 9.17 -13.96
C LEU A 342 24.73 8.15 -15.03
N LEU A 343 25.70 7.45 -15.64
CA LEU A 343 25.42 6.40 -16.62
C LEU A 343 24.60 5.26 -16.00
N SER A 344 25.00 4.77 -14.83
CA SER A 344 24.27 3.73 -14.08
C SER A 344 22.85 4.19 -13.75
N SER A 345 22.69 5.46 -13.36
CA SER A 345 21.40 6.07 -13.06
C SER A 345 20.48 6.07 -14.28
N VAL A 346 21.00 6.50 -15.44
CA VAL A 346 20.26 6.52 -16.70
C VAL A 346 19.83 5.11 -17.12
N ILE A 347 20.76 4.14 -17.08
CA ILE A 347 20.47 2.74 -17.44
C ILE A 347 19.36 2.17 -16.53
N ASN A 348 19.48 2.33 -15.21
CA ASN A 348 18.48 1.84 -14.27
C ASN A 348 17.12 2.51 -14.49
N SER A 349 17.09 3.83 -14.66
CA SER A 349 15.86 4.59 -14.84
C SER A 349 15.15 4.21 -16.14
N LEU A 350 15.87 4.11 -17.27
CA LEU A 350 15.29 3.72 -18.56
C LEU A 350 14.81 2.26 -18.56
N TYR A 351 15.60 1.33 -18.03
CA TYR A 351 15.20 -0.07 -17.98
C TYR A 351 13.98 -0.25 -17.07
N SER A 352 13.99 0.36 -15.88
CA SER A 352 12.85 0.24 -14.98
C SER A 352 11.59 0.92 -15.53
N PHE A 353 11.73 2.04 -16.22
CA PHE A 353 10.62 2.71 -16.91
C PHE A 353 10.02 1.84 -18.01
N TYR A 354 10.87 1.25 -18.86
CA TYR A 354 10.45 0.28 -19.87
C TYR A 354 9.68 -0.89 -19.23
N TRP A 355 10.19 -1.42 -18.11
CA TRP A 355 9.57 -2.53 -17.41
C TRP A 355 8.17 -2.18 -16.89
N ASP A 356 8.01 -1.02 -16.25
CA ASP A 356 6.72 -0.56 -15.73
C ASP A 356 5.67 -0.55 -16.85
N ILE A 357 6.00 0.06 -18.00
CA ILE A 357 5.06 0.22 -19.12
C ILE A 357 4.81 -1.11 -19.84
N ALA A 358 5.87 -1.79 -20.25
CA ALA A 358 5.77 -2.92 -21.17
C ALA A 358 5.40 -4.23 -20.46
N ARG A 359 5.75 -4.40 -19.19
CA ARG A 359 5.56 -5.67 -18.46
C ARG A 359 4.53 -5.55 -17.35
N ASP A 360 4.66 -4.56 -16.48
CA ASP A 360 3.80 -4.47 -15.30
C ASP A 360 2.40 -3.94 -15.64
N TRP A 361 2.33 -2.94 -16.52
CA TRP A 361 1.06 -2.37 -16.99
C TRP A 361 0.50 -3.10 -18.22
N ASP A 362 1.28 -4.00 -18.82
CA ASP A 362 0.99 -4.69 -20.09
C ASP A 362 0.48 -3.74 -21.20
N LEU A 363 1.04 -2.53 -21.25
CA LEU A 363 0.82 -1.60 -22.35
C LEU A 363 1.62 -2.01 -23.60
N SER A 364 1.92 -3.31 -23.79
CA SER A 364 2.34 -3.92 -25.06
C SER A 364 1.42 -3.49 -26.22
N VAL A 365 0.20 -3.08 -25.88
CA VAL A 365 -0.79 -2.42 -26.72
C VAL A 365 -0.32 -1.05 -27.24
N PHE A 366 0.77 -0.42 -26.80
CA PHE A 366 1.30 0.81 -27.41
C PHE A 366 1.57 0.62 -28.91
N THR A 367 2.03 -0.58 -29.29
CA THR A 367 2.14 -1.03 -30.70
C THR A 367 0.79 -1.15 -31.43
N ARG A 368 -0.30 -1.34 -30.68
CA ARG A 368 -1.69 -1.42 -31.15
C ARG A 368 -2.46 -0.09 -30.93
N ILE A 369 -2.00 0.84 -30.11
CA ILE A 369 -2.56 2.19 -29.91
C ILE A 369 -2.16 3.08 -31.08
N PHE A 370 -0.93 2.96 -31.57
CA PHE A 370 -0.54 3.54 -32.87
C PHE A 370 -1.20 2.84 -34.08
N LYS A 371 -1.81 1.66 -33.88
CA LYS A 371 -2.69 0.99 -34.85
C LYS A 371 -4.14 1.07 -34.36
N PHE A 372 -4.74 2.26 -34.42
CA PHE A 372 -6.15 2.56 -34.12
C PHE A 372 -7.16 1.49 -34.61
N LYS A 373 -7.37 0.42 -33.85
CA LYS A 373 -8.48 -0.52 -34.11
C LYS A 373 -9.23 -1.01 -32.87
N ALA A 374 -8.73 -0.81 -31.64
CA ALA A 374 -9.44 -1.27 -30.43
C ALA A 374 -8.87 -0.73 -29.10
N PRO A 375 -9.37 0.39 -28.55
CA PRO A 375 -9.02 0.85 -27.20
C PRO A 375 -9.74 0.09 -26.06
N HIS A 376 -10.66 -0.83 -26.37
CA HIS A 376 -11.53 -1.52 -25.42
C HIS A 376 -10.85 -2.60 -24.56
N LEU A 377 -9.54 -2.80 -24.69
CA LEU A 377 -8.79 -3.91 -24.07
C LEU A 377 -7.79 -3.48 -22.97
N CYS A 378 -7.62 -2.19 -22.71
CA CYS A 378 -6.44 -1.73 -21.95
C CYS A 378 -6.60 -1.78 -20.43
N THR A 379 -7.74 -1.32 -19.88
CA THR A 379 -8.11 -1.45 -18.46
C THR A 379 -9.60 -1.10 -18.31
N SER A 380 -10.31 -1.90 -17.53
CA SER A 380 -11.68 -1.64 -17.10
C SER A 380 -11.76 -0.47 -16.11
N LEU A 381 -10.70 -0.26 -15.33
CA LEU A 381 -10.67 0.71 -14.22
C LEU A 381 -10.56 2.17 -14.69
N LEU A 382 -9.93 2.40 -15.85
CA LEU A 382 -9.73 3.74 -16.44
C LEU A 382 -10.49 3.92 -17.76
N TYR A 383 -11.55 3.13 -17.97
CA TYR A 383 -12.34 3.18 -19.19
C TYR A 383 -12.79 4.62 -19.52
N GLY A 384 -12.47 5.07 -20.74
CA GLY A 384 -12.84 6.40 -21.26
C GLY A 384 -11.94 7.58 -20.86
N ARG A 385 -10.88 7.38 -20.04
CA ARG A 385 -10.04 8.49 -19.52
C ARG A 385 -8.60 8.45 -20.04
N ILE A 386 -8.42 8.65 -21.35
CA ILE A 386 -7.11 8.55 -22.03
C ILE A 386 -6.05 9.49 -21.44
N TRP A 387 -6.44 10.70 -21.01
CA TRP A 387 -5.50 11.67 -20.41
C TRP A 387 -4.81 11.14 -19.15
N VAL A 388 -5.48 10.27 -18.38
CA VAL A 388 -4.90 9.66 -17.17
C VAL A 388 -3.72 8.77 -17.55
N PHE A 389 -3.78 8.04 -18.66
CA PHE A 389 -2.66 7.21 -19.12
C PHE A 389 -1.44 8.05 -19.49
N TYR A 390 -1.63 9.13 -20.27
CA TYR A 390 -0.52 10.04 -20.60
C TYR A 390 0.09 10.66 -19.35
N TRP A 391 -0.75 11.04 -18.38
CA TRP A 391 -0.29 11.58 -17.11
C TRP A 391 0.48 10.55 -16.27
N VAL A 392 0.01 9.31 -16.14
CA VAL A 392 0.72 8.26 -15.37
C VAL A 392 2.04 7.88 -16.08
N ILE A 393 2.06 7.76 -17.41
CA ILE A 393 3.30 7.52 -18.17
C ILE A 393 4.31 8.66 -17.96
N GLY A 394 3.88 9.91 -18.16
CA GLY A 394 4.74 11.08 -18.02
C GLY A 394 5.25 11.27 -16.60
N SER A 395 4.36 11.17 -15.60
CA SER A 395 4.75 11.28 -14.19
C SER A 395 5.64 10.13 -13.75
N ASN A 396 5.42 8.89 -14.21
CA ASN A 396 6.33 7.77 -13.93
C ASN A 396 7.73 8.04 -14.49
N LEU A 397 7.87 8.56 -15.72
CA LEU A 397 9.17 8.91 -16.29
C LEU A 397 9.90 9.98 -15.46
N ILE A 398 9.21 11.08 -15.16
CA ILE A 398 9.79 12.20 -14.38
C ILE A 398 10.23 11.69 -13.00
N LEU A 399 9.37 10.96 -12.31
CA LEU A 399 9.67 10.47 -10.96
C LEU A 399 10.79 9.41 -10.97
N ARG A 400 10.87 8.58 -12.02
CA ARG A 400 12.00 7.68 -12.30
C ARG A 400 13.30 8.42 -12.63
N CYS A 401 13.29 9.70 -12.95
CA CYS A 401 14.51 10.50 -13.02
C CYS A 401 14.87 11.12 -11.66
N THR A 402 13.88 11.38 -10.80
CA THR A 402 14.08 11.97 -9.47
C THR A 402 14.50 10.97 -8.39
N TRP A 403 14.34 9.65 -8.60
CA TRP A 403 14.70 8.67 -7.56
C TRP A 403 16.20 8.66 -7.22
N THR A 404 17.09 9.04 -8.14
CA THR A 404 18.54 9.15 -7.88
C THR A 404 18.90 10.41 -7.12
N TYR A 405 18.06 11.44 -7.24
CA TYR A 405 18.20 12.70 -6.52
C TYR A 405 18.11 12.51 -5.00
N LYS A 406 17.33 11.53 -4.51
CA LYS A 406 17.26 11.20 -3.07
C LYS A 406 18.58 10.67 -2.48
N LEU A 407 19.45 10.15 -3.35
CA LEU A 407 20.77 9.62 -2.98
C LEU A 407 21.87 10.70 -3.10
N SER A 408 21.55 11.84 -3.73
CA SER A 408 22.49 12.92 -3.93
C SER A 408 22.91 13.54 -2.60
N ALA A 409 24.22 13.56 -2.38
CA ALA A 409 24.84 14.10 -1.17
C ALA A 409 24.45 15.53 -0.82
N HIS A 410 24.18 16.35 -1.84
CA HIS A 410 23.90 17.77 -1.65
C HIS A 410 22.54 18.00 -0.97
N LEU A 411 21.63 17.03 -1.04
CA LEU A 411 20.27 17.15 -0.51
C LEU A 411 20.10 16.56 0.88
N ARG A 412 21.12 15.88 1.44
CA ARG A 412 21.02 15.32 2.80
C ARG A 412 20.81 16.37 3.89
N HIS A 413 21.13 17.63 3.60
CA HIS A 413 20.94 18.75 4.52
C HIS A 413 19.56 19.42 4.34
N ASN A 414 18.90 19.22 3.20
CA ASN A 414 17.55 19.73 2.94
C ASN A 414 16.51 18.64 3.21
N TYR A 415 16.11 18.52 4.48
CA TYR A 415 15.16 17.51 4.93
C TYR A 415 13.79 17.60 4.24
N LEU A 416 13.32 18.79 3.90
CA LEU A 416 12.06 19.00 3.17
C LEU A 416 12.12 18.45 1.74
N THR A 417 13.21 18.69 1.01
CA THR A 417 13.39 18.13 -0.33
C THR A 417 13.46 16.60 -0.29
N VAL A 418 14.18 16.04 0.68
CA VAL A 418 14.28 14.58 0.86
C VAL A 418 12.93 13.96 1.18
N PHE A 419 12.13 14.59 2.05
CA PHE A 419 10.75 14.19 2.32
C PHE A 419 9.93 14.16 1.03
N THR A 420 9.95 15.28 0.31
CA THR A 420 9.11 15.50 -0.88
C THR A 420 9.43 14.48 -1.96
N ILE A 421 10.71 14.27 -2.26
CA ILE A 421 11.13 13.28 -3.27
C ILE A 421 10.76 11.86 -2.83
N THR A 422 10.87 11.54 -1.54
CA THR A 422 10.49 10.20 -1.03
C THR A 422 8.98 10.01 -1.08
N ALA A 423 8.19 11.02 -0.73
CA ALA A 423 6.73 11.01 -0.84
C ALA A 423 6.26 10.91 -2.30
N LEU A 424 6.96 11.54 -3.24
CA LEU A 424 6.70 11.42 -4.67
C LEU A 424 7.02 10.00 -5.18
N GLU A 425 8.10 9.36 -4.72
CA GLU A 425 8.40 7.96 -5.08
C GLU A 425 7.33 6.99 -4.54
N ILE A 426 6.80 7.25 -3.33
CA ILE A 426 5.65 6.50 -2.79
C ILE A 426 4.39 6.74 -3.65
N SER A 427 4.12 7.99 -4.03
CA SER A 427 3.00 8.35 -4.90
C SER A 427 3.09 7.68 -6.28
N ARG A 428 4.30 7.57 -6.84
CA ARG A 428 4.54 6.83 -8.09
C ARG A 428 4.18 5.35 -7.93
N ARG A 429 4.58 4.74 -6.82
CA ARG A 429 4.23 3.33 -6.53
C ARG A 429 2.72 3.16 -6.33
N PHE A 430 2.06 4.12 -5.67
CA PHE A 430 0.61 4.16 -5.56
C PHE A 430 -0.07 4.10 -6.93
N GLN A 431 0.40 4.85 -7.92
CA GLN A 431 -0.13 4.77 -9.29
C GLN A 431 0.09 3.38 -9.91
N TRP A 432 1.30 2.82 -9.76
CA TRP A 432 1.65 1.51 -10.31
C TRP A 432 0.78 0.36 -9.79
N ILE A 433 0.30 0.46 -8.53
CA ILE A 433 -0.55 -0.57 -7.90
C ILE A 433 -1.83 -0.82 -8.70
N PHE A 434 -2.51 0.22 -9.16
CA PHE A 434 -3.75 0.08 -9.95
C PHE A 434 -3.54 -0.81 -11.17
N PHE A 435 -2.55 -0.47 -11.99
CA PHE A 435 -2.24 -1.20 -13.21
C PHE A 435 -1.73 -2.60 -12.93
N ARG A 436 -0.90 -2.79 -11.90
CA ARG A 436 -0.31 -4.11 -11.62
C ARG A 436 -1.36 -5.11 -11.15
N VAL A 437 -2.25 -4.70 -10.24
CA VAL A 437 -3.31 -5.56 -9.70
C VAL A 437 -4.33 -5.88 -10.79
N GLU A 438 -4.73 -4.90 -11.59
CA GLU A 438 -5.65 -5.12 -12.72
C GLU A 438 -5.05 -6.03 -13.79
N ASN A 439 -3.77 -5.87 -14.14
CA ASN A 439 -3.08 -6.76 -15.07
C ASN A 439 -3.06 -8.21 -14.56
N GLU A 440 -2.84 -8.41 -13.26
CA GLU A 440 -2.90 -9.75 -12.67
C GLU A 440 -4.30 -10.34 -12.72
N TRP A 441 -5.31 -9.54 -12.38
CA TRP A 441 -6.71 -9.95 -12.45
C TRP A 441 -7.14 -10.36 -13.87
N ASN A 442 -6.73 -9.58 -14.88
CA ASN A 442 -7.02 -9.89 -16.28
C ASN A 442 -6.36 -11.19 -16.72
N LYS A 443 -5.11 -11.46 -16.30
CA LYS A 443 -4.42 -12.73 -16.58
C LYS A 443 -5.13 -13.92 -15.95
N MET A 444 -5.56 -13.80 -14.69
CA MET A 444 -6.31 -14.84 -13.99
C MET A 444 -7.66 -15.12 -14.68
N THR A 445 -8.39 -14.07 -15.04
CA THR A 445 -9.69 -14.18 -15.72
C THR A 445 -9.56 -14.79 -17.12
N ALA A 446 -8.55 -14.39 -17.89
CA ALA A 446 -8.28 -14.96 -19.21
C ALA A 446 -7.96 -16.46 -19.13
N LYS A 447 -7.17 -16.87 -18.13
CA LYS A 447 -6.85 -18.28 -17.90
C LYS A 447 -8.09 -19.11 -17.56
N GLN A 448 -8.96 -18.60 -16.68
CA GLN A 448 -10.22 -19.24 -16.32
C GLN A 448 -11.17 -19.39 -17.52
N ASN A 449 -11.29 -18.35 -18.35
CA ASN A 449 -12.13 -18.41 -19.54
C ASN A 449 -11.63 -19.46 -20.55
N ILE A 450 -10.31 -19.63 -20.68
CA ILE A 450 -9.72 -20.67 -21.53
C ILE A 450 -10.05 -22.06 -20.97
N GLU A 451 -9.84 -22.29 -19.68
CA GLU A 451 -10.13 -23.57 -19.01
C GLU A 451 -11.61 -23.96 -19.18
N LEU A 452 -12.53 -23.02 -18.95
CA LEU A 452 -13.97 -23.24 -19.14
C LEU A 452 -14.30 -23.57 -20.60
N SER A 453 -13.72 -22.84 -21.56
CA SER A 453 -13.92 -23.11 -22.99
C SER A 453 -13.33 -24.44 -23.47
N THR A 454 -12.37 -25.02 -22.74
CA THR A 454 -11.80 -26.33 -23.09
C THR A 454 -12.61 -27.49 -22.51
N GLU A 455 -13.34 -27.27 -21.41
CA GLU A 455 -14.28 -28.25 -20.84
C GLU A 455 -15.60 -28.34 -21.63
N ASP A 456 -16.02 -27.26 -22.28
CA ASP A 456 -17.25 -27.20 -23.09
C ASP A 456 -17.12 -27.78 -24.51
N VAL A 457 -15.94 -28.25 -24.93
CA VAL A 457 -15.79 -29.00 -26.19
C VAL A 457 -16.10 -30.46 -25.90
N PRO A 458 -17.24 -31.02 -26.38
CA PRO A 458 -17.48 -32.45 -26.23
C PRO A 458 -16.36 -33.18 -26.96
N LYS A 459 -15.68 -34.09 -26.26
CA LYS A 459 -14.74 -35.01 -26.92
C LYS A 459 -15.48 -35.68 -28.08
N GLU A 460 -14.93 -35.59 -29.29
CA GLU A 460 -15.47 -36.27 -30.47
C GLU A 460 -15.63 -37.79 -30.27
N GLU A 461 -15.00 -38.36 -29.23
CA GLU A 461 -15.15 -39.75 -28.81
C GLU A 461 -16.59 -40.10 -28.35
N ASP A 462 -17.37 -39.15 -27.82
CA ASP A 462 -18.76 -39.41 -27.39
C ASP A 462 -19.79 -39.32 -28.53
N ARG A 463 -19.39 -38.85 -29.72
CA ARG A 463 -20.27 -38.85 -30.92
C ARG A 463 -20.16 -40.11 -31.78
N LEU A 464 -19.17 -40.97 -31.53
CA LEU A 464 -18.93 -42.20 -32.30
C LEU A 464 -19.48 -43.48 -31.64
N LEU A 465 -20.14 -43.37 -30.48
CA LEU A 465 -20.76 -44.49 -29.77
C LEU A 465 -22.28 -44.29 -29.61
N GLY A 466 -22.99 -44.12 -30.73
CA GLY A 466 -24.44 -44.30 -30.81
C GLY A 466 -24.79 -45.68 -31.39
N PRO A 467 -25.76 -46.42 -30.84
CA PRO A 467 -25.89 -47.85 -31.08
C PRO A 467 -26.40 -48.17 -32.48
N ALA A 468 -25.63 -48.97 -33.22
CA ALA A 468 -26.11 -49.69 -34.39
C ALA A 468 -27.08 -50.81 -33.94
N SER A 469 -28.37 -50.50 -33.82
CA SER A 469 -29.41 -51.52 -33.73
C SER A 469 -29.85 -51.92 -35.14
N HIS A 470 -29.29 -53.03 -35.62
CA HIS A 470 -29.84 -53.79 -36.74
C HIS A 470 -31.22 -54.35 -36.36
N SER A 471 -32.22 -54.08 -37.19
CA SER A 471 -33.48 -54.84 -37.22
C SER A 471 -33.39 -55.89 -38.33
N VAL A 472 -33.50 -57.18 -37.96
CA VAL A 472 -33.92 -58.29 -38.83
C VAL A 472 -35.35 -58.63 -38.46
#